data_AF-A0A822DJU6-F1
#
_entry.id   AF-A0A822DJU6-F1
#
_cell.length_a   1.000
_cell.length_b   1.000
_cell.length_c   1.000
_cell.angle_alpha   90.00
_cell.angle_beta   90.00
_cell.angle_gamma   90.00
#
_symmetry.space_group_name_H-M   'P 1'
#
loop_
_entity.id
_entity.type
_entity.pdbx_description
1 polymer ?
#
loop_
_entity_poly.entity_id
_entity_poly.type
_entity_poly.pdbx_seq_one_letter_code
_entity_poly.pdbx_strand_id
1 'polypeptide(L)'
;MALDQPGQSEKMTRILTTGNYVFTSIFTAEAILKIIAMTPIKYLKDGWNVFDLLIVTLSLVELGLANIKGLSVLRSFRLLRVFKLAKSWQTLNRLMSIIGKSIGALGNLTLVLVIIIFIFAVMGMQLFGQRYADKFGKEMPRWTFFD
;
A
#
# COMPACT_ATOMS: atom_id res chain seq x y z
N MET A 1 6.31 4.98 -13.81
CA MET A 1 6.12 5.39 -12.40
C MET A 1 7.29 6.23 -11.91
N ALA A 2 8.54 5.76 -11.98
CA ALA A 2 9.72 6.56 -11.58
C ALA A 2 10.01 7.78 -12.47
N LEU A 3 9.47 7.79 -13.69
CA LEU A 3 9.64 8.87 -14.66
C LEU A 3 8.58 9.98 -14.54
N ASP A 4 7.69 9.97 -13.55
CA ASP A 4 6.66 11.01 -13.37
C ASP A 4 7.23 12.19 -12.57
N GLN A 5 7.22 13.40 -13.11
CA GLN A 5 7.80 14.60 -12.48
C GLN A 5 6.88 15.83 -12.65
N PRO A 6 6.83 16.76 -11.67
CA PRO A 6 6.06 17.99 -11.82
C PRO A 6 6.65 18.87 -12.94
N GLY A 7 5.80 19.32 -13.86
CA GLY A 7 6.20 20.19 -14.99
C GLY A 7 6.57 19.47 -16.29
N GLN A 8 6.21 18.19 -16.46
CA GLN A 8 6.53 17.43 -17.67
C GLN A 8 5.73 17.82 -18.90
N SER A 9 6.34 17.61 -20.08
CA SER A 9 5.68 17.83 -21.37
C SER A 9 4.43 16.95 -21.53
N GLU A 10 3.38 17.50 -22.17
CA GLU A 10 2.13 16.76 -22.43
C GLU A 10 2.35 15.43 -23.17
N LYS A 11 3.38 15.37 -24.03
CA LYS A 11 3.75 14.15 -24.76
C LYS A 11 4.20 13.05 -23.80
N MET A 12 5.02 13.37 -22.80
CA MET A 12 5.48 12.41 -21.80
C MET A 12 4.30 11.89 -20.97
N THR A 13 3.41 12.79 -20.53
CA THR A 13 2.21 12.41 -19.77
C THR A 13 1.28 11.49 -20.58
N ARG A 14 1.10 11.74 -21.88
CA ARG A 14 0.33 10.85 -22.75
C ARG A 14 0.96 9.47 -22.88
N ILE A 15 2.28 9.39 -23.10
CA ILE A 15 3.00 8.11 -23.19
C ILE A 15 2.87 7.31 -21.89
N LEU A 16 3.08 7.95 -20.75
CA LEU A 16 2.96 7.32 -19.44
C LEU A 16 1.54 6.82 -19.17
N THR A 17 0.52 7.62 -19.52
CA THR A 17 -0.89 7.26 -19.37
C THR A 17 -1.26 6.07 -20.25
N THR A 18 -0.91 6.13 -21.54
CA THR A 18 -1.16 5.02 -22.49
C THR A 18 -0.46 3.73 -22.04
N GLY A 19 0.80 3.83 -21.59
CA GLY A 19 1.52 2.69 -21.03
C GLY A 19 0.81 2.07 -19.84
N ASN A 20 0.27 2.86 -18.92
CA ASN A 20 -0.48 2.34 -17.78
C ASN A 20 -1.73 1.56 -18.20
N TYR A 21 -2.46 2.02 -19.23
CA TYR A 21 -3.61 1.30 -19.76
C TYR A 21 -3.21 -0.04 -20.39
N VAL A 22 -2.14 -0.05 -21.21
CA VAL A 22 -1.62 -1.27 -21.86
C VAL A 22 -1.14 -2.29 -20.84
N PHE A 23 -0.37 -1.88 -19.83
CA PHE A 23 0.07 -2.81 -18.78
C PHE A 23 -1.11 -3.38 -18.00
N THR A 24 -2.12 -2.55 -17.70
CA THR A 24 -3.31 -3.00 -16.96
C THR A 24 -4.13 -4.01 -17.77
N SER A 25 -4.29 -3.81 -19.08
CA SER A 25 -5.01 -4.76 -19.94
C SER A 25 -4.28 -6.10 -20.06
N ILE A 26 -2.96 -6.08 -20.25
CA ILE A 26 -2.13 -7.31 -20.31
C ILE A 26 -2.25 -8.09 -19.00
N PHE A 27 -2.11 -7.44 -17.85
CA PHE A 27 -2.24 -8.13 -16.56
C PHE A 27 -3.63 -8.67 -16.30
N THR A 28 -4.67 -7.96 -16.77
CA THR A 28 -6.04 -8.43 -16.68
C THR A 28 -6.25 -9.69 -17.52
N ALA A 29 -5.75 -9.71 -18.75
CA ALA A 29 -5.81 -10.87 -19.62
C ALA A 29 -5.04 -12.07 -19.03
N GLU A 30 -3.84 -11.84 -18.49
CA GLU A 30 -3.03 -12.88 -17.83
C GLU A 30 -3.78 -13.53 -16.65
N ALA A 31 -4.41 -12.72 -15.79
CA ALA A 31 -5.18 -13.23 -14.66
C ALA A 31 -6.40 -14.03 -15.10
N ILE A 32 -7.15 -13.55 -16.10
CA ILE A 32 -8.31 -14.27 -16.67
C ILE A 32 -7.87 -15.62 -17.25
N LEU A 33 -6.78 -15.65 -18.04
CA LEU A 33 -6.25 -16.88 -18.61
C LEU A 33 -5.85 -17.89 -17.52
N LYS A 34 -5.20 -17.44 -16.43
CA LYS A 34 -4.85 -18.31 -15.30
C LYS A 34 -6.07 -18.87 -14.57
N ILE A 35 -7.14 -18.09 -14.41
CA ILE A 35 -8.39 -18.53 -13.77
C ILE A 35 -9.11 -19.57 -14.63
N ILE A 36 -9.06 -19.42 -15.96
CA ILE A 36 -9.65 -20.40 -16.89
C ILE A 36 -8.81 -21.69 -16.91
N ALA A 37 -7.47 -21.56 -16.95
CA ALA A 37 -6.56 -22.70 -17.00
C ALA A 37 -6.47 -23.48 -15.67
N MET A 38 -6.65 -22.81 -14.53
CA MET A 38 -6.63 -23.42 -13.19
C MET A 38 -7.99 -23.22 -12.54
N THR A 39 -8.71 -24.31 -12.23
CA THR A 39 -9.98 -24.27 -11.49
C THR A 39 -9.90 -23.27 -10.33
N PRO A 40 -10.92 -22.40 -10.11
CA PRO A 40 -10.84 -21.27 -9.18
C PRO A 40 -10.39 -21.65 -7.76
N ILE A 41 -10.76 -22.84 -7.31
CA ILE A 41 -10.38 -23.40 -5.99
C ILE A 41 -8.86 -23.63 -5.90
N LYS A 42 -8.24 -24.12 -6.98
CA LYS A 42 -6.79 -24.33 -7.06
C LYS A 42 -6.04 -23.01 -7.22
N TYR A 43 -6.63 -22.04 -7.91
CA TYR A 43 -6.08 -20.70 -8.06
C TYR A 43 -5.98 -19.97 -6.71
N LEU A 44 -7.04 -20.02 -5.89
CA LEU A 44 -7.09 -19.35 -4.58
C LEU A 44 -6.20 -19.99 -3.51
N LYS A 45 -5.73 -21.23 -3.72
CA LYS A 45 -4.82 -21.91 -2.80
C LYS A 45 -3.37 -21.41 -2.90
N ASP A 46 -2.99 -20.85 -4.05
CA ASP A 46 -1.65 -20.28 -4.26
C ASP A 46 -1.66 -18.78 -3.89
N GLY A 47 -0.96 -18.42 -2.82
CA GLY A 47 -0.88 -17.04 -2.33
C GLY A 47 -0.34 -16.06 -3.37
N TRP A 48 0.52 -16.51 -4.29
CA TRP A 48 1.02 -15.65 -5.37
C TRP A 48 -0.05 -15.34 -6.43
N ASN A 49 -0.98 -16.26 -6.66
CA ASN A 49 -2.08 -16.05 -7.60
C ASN A 49 -3.16 -15.18 -6.97
N VAL A 50 -3.44 -15.35 -5.68
CA VAL A 50 -4.31 -14.42 -4.93
C VAL A 50 -3.76 -13.00 -4.94
N PHE A 51 -2.46 -12.83 -4.74
CA PHE A 51 -1.80 -11.52 -4.81
C PHE A 51 -1.86 -10.90 -6.21
N ASP A 52 -1.65 -11.72 -7.26
CA ASP A 52 -1.79 -11.30 -8.65
C ASP A 52 -3.20 -10.80 -8.98
N LEU A 53 -4.22 -11.54 -8.51
CA LEU A 53 -5.63 -11.17 -8.65
C LEU A 53 -5.96 -9.88 -7.91
N LEU A 54 -5.48 -9.70 -6.68
CA LEU A 54 -5.65 -8.46 -5.91
C LEU A 54 -5.08 -7.25 -6.64
N ILE A 55 -3.91 -7.39 -7.27
CA ILE A 55 -3.32 -6.29 -8.04
C ILE A 55 -4.19 -5.97 -9.27
N VAL A 56 -4.71 -6.98 -9.97
CA VAL A 56 -5.57 -6.78 -11.14
C VAL A 56 -6.89 -6.11 -10.74
N THR A 57 -7.53 -6.55 -9.66
CA THR A 57 -8.79 -5.94 -9.19
C THR A 57 -8.59 -4.49 -8.76
N LEU A 58 -7.55 -4.19 -7.97
CA LEU A 58 -7.21 -2.80 -7.60
C LEU A 58 -6.94 -1.92 -8.82
N SER A 59 -6.31 -2.48 -9.85
CA SER A 59 -6.00 -1.78 -11.09
C SER A 59 -7.26 -1.46 -11.91
N LEU A 60 -8.22 -2.38 -11.96
CA LEU A 60 -9.52 -2.14 -12.62
C LEU A 60 -10.35 -1.10 -11.85
N VAL A 61 -10.35 -1.17 -10.52
CA VAL A 61 -11.01 -0.19 -9.66
C VAL A 61 -10.40 1.20 -9.85
N GLU A 62 -9.08 1.31 -9.94
CA GLU A 62 -8.40 2.58 -10.25
C GLU A 62 -8.87 3.17 -11.59
N LEU A 63 -8.96 2.35 -12.65
CA LEU A 63 -9.43 2.80 -13.96
C LEU A 63 -10.91 3.22 -13.92
N GLY A 64 -11.77 2.46 -13.24
CA GLY A 64 -13.20 2.76 -13.11
C GLY A 64 -13.47 4.01 -12.27
N LEU A 65 -12.61 4.33 -11.31
CA LEU A 65 -12.75 5.46 -10.39
C LEU A 65 -11.85 6.65 -10.75
N ALA A 66 -11.24 6.66 -11.93
CA ALA A 66 -10.32 7.71 -12.38
C ALA A 66 -10.96 9.12 -12.38
N ASN A 67 -12.29 9.21 -12.47
CA ASN A 67 -13.04 10.46 -12.49
C ASN A 67 -13.43 11.01 -11.10
N ILE A 68 -13.19 10.26 -10.01
CA ILE A 68 -13.58 10.68 -8.65
C ILE A 68 -12.40 11.39 -7.96
N LYS A 69 -12.53 12.71 -7.76
CA LYS A 69 -11.59 13.50 -6.96
C LYS A 69 -11.72 13.09 -5.48
N GLY A 70 -10.67 12.50 -4.92
CA GLY A 70 -10.62 11.99 -3.53
C GLY A 70 -9.93 10.63 -3.41
N LEU A 71 -9.91 9.86 -4.49
CA LEU A 71 -9.30 8.54 -4.53
C LEU A 71 -7.87 8.55 -5.10
N SER A 72 -7.15 9.66 -4.97
CA SER A 72 -5.76 9.77 -5.45
C SER A 72 -4.81 8.77 -4.77
N VAL A 73 -5.18 8.24 -3.60
CA VAL A 73 -4.48 7.13 -2.92
C VAL A 73 -4.51 5.84 -3.75
N LEU A 74 -5.57 5.60 -4.53
CA LEU A 74 -5.66 4.41 -5.39
C LEU A 74 -4.53 4.36 -6.42
N ARG A 75 -4.07 5.53 -6.88
CA ARG A 75 -2.92 5.67 -7.78
C ARG A 75 -1.61 5.19 -7.15
N SER A 76 -1.49 5.23 -5.82
CA SER A 76 -0.33 4.72 -5.07
C SER A 76 -0.30 3.20 -5.02
N PHE A 77 -1.46 2.52 -5.07
CA PHE A 77 -1.52 1.05 -5.11
C PHE A 77 -0.87 0.45 -6.35
N ARG A 78 -0.67 1.22 -7.41
CA ARG A 78 0.13 0.78 -8.56
C ARG A 78 1.56 0.37 -8.19
N LEU A 79 2.12 0.91 -7.11
CA LEU A 79 3.43 0.48 -6.58
C LEU A 79 3.41 -0.99 -6.15
N LEU A 80 2.25 -1.53 -5.76
CA LEU A 80 2.11 -2.95 -5.44
C LEU A 80 2.46 -3.85 -6.64
N ARG A 81 2.32 -3.34 -7.88
CA ARG A 81 2.71 -4.09 -9.09
C ARG A 81 4.20 -4.42 -9.11
N VAL A 82 5.05 -3.60 -8.47
CA VAL A 82 6.49 -3.88 -8.34
C VAL A 82 6.72 -5.20 -7.60
N PHE A 83 5.83 -5.56 -6.66
CA PHE A 83 5.91 -6.85 -5.98
C PHE A 83 5.64 -8.05 -6.89
N LYS A 84 5.08 -7.89 -8.10
CA LYS A 84 5.06 -8.98 -9.08
C LYS A 84 6.48 -9.43 -9.46
N LEU A 85 7.45 -8.52 -9.46
CA LEU A 85 8.86 -8.85 -9.67
C LEU A 85 9.39 -9.79 -8.56
N ALA A 86 8.78 -9.77 -7.37
CA ALA A 86 9.13 -10.70 -6.31
C ALA A 86 8.81 -12.14 -6.68
N LYS A 87 7.80 -12.39 -7.52
CA LYS A 87 7.48 -13.73 -8.00
C LYS A 87 8.53 -14.26 -8.97
N SER A 88 9.01 -13.42 -9.89
CA SER A 88 9.98 -13.81 -10.92
C SER A 88 11.44 -13.83 -10.42
N TRP A 89 11.76 -13.03 -9.40
CA TRP A 89 13.13 -12.87 -8.91
C TRP A 89 13.37 -13.66 -7.62
N GLN A 90 14.16 -14.73 -7.70
CA GLN A 90 14.38 -15.66 -6.58
C GLN A 90 14.89 -14.98 -5.30
N THR A 91 15.77 -13.99 -5.42
CA THR A 91 16.29 -13.22 -4.27
C THR A 91 15.18 -12.44 -3.58
N LEU A 92 14.35 -11.74 -4.34
CA LEU A 92 13.25 -10.93 -3.79
C LEU A 92 12.15 -11.81 -3.19
N ASN A 93 11.86 -12.96 -3.80
CA ASN A 93 10.97 -13.98 -3.22
C ASN A 93 11.49 -14.46 -1.85
N ARG A 94 12.78 -14.76 -1.75
CA ARG A 94 13.41 -15.20 -0.50
C ARG A 94 13.33 -14.10 0.57
N LEU A 95 13.60 -12.84 0.21
CA LEU A 95 13.46 -11.71 1.13
C LEU A 95 12.03 -11.58 1.66
N MET A 96 11.02 -11.69 0.79
CA MET A 96 9.61 -11.65 1.19
C MET A 96 9.24 -12.79 2.13
N SER A 97 9.76 -14.00 1.87
CA SER A 97 9.56 -15.15 2.76
C SER A 97 10.16 -14.91 4.15
N ILE A 98 11.35 -14.31 4.22
CA ILE A 98 12.01 -13.95 5.48
C ILE A 98 11.16 -12.91 6.23
N ILE A 99 10.72 -11.85 5.55
CA ILE A 99 9.88 -10.80 6.17
C ILE A 99 8.60 -11.41 6.75
N GLY A 100 7.91 -12.27 5.99
CA GLY A 100 6.70 -12.93 6.46
C GLY A 100 6.92 -13.79 7.71
N LYS A 101 8.02 -14.58 7.73
CA LYS A 101 8.39 -15.39 8.90
C LYS A 101 8.77 -14.54 10.10
N SER A 102 9.52 -13.47 9.89
CA SER A 102 9.93 -12.54 10.94
C SER A 102 8.75 -11.80 11.56
N ILE A 103 7.74 -11.42 10.77
CA ILE A 103 6.50 -10.81 11.29
C ILE A 103 5.77 -11.80 12.21
N GLY A 104 5.68 -13.07 11.84
CA GLY A 104 5.07 -14.11 12.68
C GLY A 104 5.81 -14.30 14.01
N ALA A 105 7.15 -14.30 13.98
CA ALA A 105 7.98 -14.46 15.17
C ALA A 105 7.99 -13.21 16.07
N LEU A 106 7.99 -12.02 15.48
CA LEU A 106 8.06 -10.74 16.19
C LEU A 106 6.68 -10.19 16.58
N GLY A 107 5.59 -10.77 16.07
CA GLY A 107 4.23 -10.23 16.24
C GLY A 107 3.86 -10.00 17.71
N ASN A 108 4.23 -10.92 18.60
CA ASN A 108 3.94 -10.76 20.03
C ASN A 108 4.74 -9.60 20.65
N LEU A 109 6.02 -9.45 20.28
CA LEU A 109 6.86 -8.35 20.76
C LEU A 109 6.37 -7.00 20.23
N THR A 110 5.99 -6.93 18.95
CA THR A 110 5.41 -5.73 18.34
C THR A 110 4.09 -5.36 19.02
N LEU A 111 3.23 -6.34 19.33
CA LEU A 111 1.96 -6.10 20.00
C LEU A 111 2.17 -5.50 21.40
N VAL A 112 3.07 -6.08 22.20
CA VAL A 112 3.41 -5.54 23.53
C VAL A 112 3.97 -4.12 23.42
N LEU A 113 4.85 -3.86 22.45
CA LEU A 113 5.41 -2.53 22.21
C LEU A 113 4.32 -1.51 21.87
N VAL A 114 3.35 -1.87 21.01
CA VAL A 114 2.22 -1.01 20.67
C VAL A 114 1.36 -0.69 21.89
N ILE A 115 1.11 -1.67 22.77
CA ILE A 115 0.37 -1.45 24.01
C ILE A 115 1.12 -0.47 24.93
N ILE A 116 2.42 -0.63 25.10
CA ILE A 116 3.23 0.26 25.94
C ILE A 116 3.19 1.70 25.39
N ILE A 117 3.40 1.87 24.08
CA ILE A 117 3.32 3.17 23.42
C ILE A 117 1.94 3.80 23.63
N PHE A 118 0.86 3.02 23.49
CA PHE A 118 -0.51 3.49 23.68
C PHE A 118 -0.76 3.95 25.13
N ILE A 119 -0.33 3.18 26.13
CA ILE A 119 -0.46 3.55 27.54
C ILE A 119 0.28 4.87 27.82
N PHE A 120 1.52 5.01 27.35
CA PHE A 120 2.27 6.26 27.52
C PHE A 120 1.67 7.44 26.77
N ALA A 121 1.11 7.23 25.58
CA ALA A 121 0.40 8.27 24.84
C ALA A 121 -0.82 8.79 25.64
N VAL A 122 -1.65 7.88 26.17
CA VAL A 122 -2.83 8.24 26.96
C VAL A 122 -2.46 8.91 28.28
N MET A 123 -1.46 8.38 29.00
CA MET A 123 -0.96 9.04 30.22
C MET A 123 -0.39 10.42 29.92
N GLY A 124 0.35 10.57 28.82
CA GLY A 124 0.91 11.84 28.38
C GLY A 124 -0.16 12.90 28.14
N MET A 125 -1.24 12.51 27.44
CA MET A 125 -2.39 13.40 27.23
C MET A 125 -3.07 13.81 28.55
N GLN A 126 -3.31 12.85 29.45
CA GLN A 126 -3.98 13.14 30.73
C GLN A 126 -3.14 14.02 31.67
N LEU A 127 -1.82 13.83 31.69
CA LEU A 127 -0.92 14.55 32.59
C LEU A 127 -0.50 15.93 32.04
N PHE A 128 -0.31 16.03 30.72
CA PHE A 128 0.31 17.21 30.11
C PHE A 128 -0.62 17.96 29.14
N GLY A 129 -1.73 17.37 28.68
CA GLY A 129 -2.62 17.98 27.69
C GLY A 129 -3.17 19.34 28.14
N GLN A 130 -3.74 19.43 29.34
CA GLN A 130 -4.24 20.70 29.87
C GLN A 130 -3.13 21.73 30.10
N ARG A 131 -1.96 21.30 30.59
CA ARG A 131 -0.82 22.21 30.81
C ARG A 131 -0.29 22.81 29.50
N TYR A 132 -0.33 22.07 28.40
CA TYR A 132 0.02 22.57 27.08
C TYR A 132 -1.04 23.54 26.55
N ALA A 133 -2.33 23.22 26.74
CA ALA A 133 -3.44 24.08 26.37
C ALA A 133 -3.36 25.45 27.07
N ASP A 134 -3.14 25.45 28.38
CA ASP A 134 -3.08 26.67 29.20
C ASP A 134 -1.85 27.53 28.86
N LYS A 135 -0.72 26.90 28.52
CA LYS A 135 0.54 27.61 28.27
C LYS A 135 0.65 28.18 26.84
N PHE A 136 0.12 27.46 25.84
CA PHE A 136 0.30 27.82 24.43
C PHE A 136 -0.98 28.30 23.75
N GLY A 137 -2.17 28.01 24.29
CA GLY A 137 -3.45 28.48 23.77
C GLY A 137 -3.60 28.21 22.27
N LYS A 138 -3.60 29.28 21.46
CA LYS A 138 -3.76 29.20 19.99
C LYS A 138 -2.45 28.97 19.21
N GLU A 139 -1.28 29.14 19.84
CA GLU A 139 0.03 28.97 19.20
C GLU A 139 0.71 27.67 19.65
N MET A 140 -0.01 26.56 19.52
CA MET A 140 0.52 25.24 19.87
C MET A 140 1.69 24.85 18.96
N PRO A 141 2.79 24.30 19.53
CA PRO A 141 3.88 23.76 18.72
C PRO A 141 3.42 22.53 17.92
N ARG A 142 4.17 22.14 16.89
CA ARG A 142 3.80 21.00 16.02
C ARG A 142 3.74 19.65 16.76
N TRP A 143 4.45 19.52 17.88
CA TRP A 143 4.48 18.32 18.72
C TRP A 143 3.90 18.66 20.09
N THR A 144 2.70 18.15 20.40
CA THR A 144 2.01 18.38 21.67
C THR A 144 1.34 17.11 22.17
N PHE A 145 0.90 17.15 23.43
CA PHE A 145 0.09 16.10 24.07
C PHE A 145 -1.38 16.53 24.22
N PHE A 146 -1.84 17.46 23.38
CA PHE A 146 -3.18 18.03 23.49
C PHE A 146 -4.27 17.08 22.96
N ASP A 147 -3.96 16.35 21.88
CA ASP A 147 -4.80 15.36 21.19
C ASP A 147 -4.05 14.03 20.98
#